data_AF-A0A922VJ28-F1
#
_entry.id   AF-A0A922VJ28-F1
#
_cell.length_a   1.000
_cell.length_b   1.000
_cell.length_c   1.000
_cell.angle_alpha   90.00
_cell.angle_beta   90.00
_cell.angle_gamma   90.00
#
_symmetry.space_group_name_H-M   'P 1'
#
loop_
_entity.id
_entity.type
_entity.pdbx_description
1 polymer ?
#
loop_
_entity_poly.entity_id
_entity_poly.type
_entity_poly.pdbx_seq_one_letter_code
_entity_poly.pdbx_strand_id
1 'polypeptide(L)'
;GQMKMLRRLPKLLRFIPGTAQDVRAYFLTLQYWLAGSDDNVVDMIRALIDRYAGGERRALRGTMKAAPPRDYPEVGVYHPRMAARISARLSDLPPGRGTRGTVGLLMLRSYVLAKDAAHYDGVIAAMEARGLSVIPAFAGGLDGRPAIEALFMKDGRATVDAVVNLTGFSLVGGPAYNDTAAAEAVLARLDRPYLAAHPVEFQTLQGWAANAQGLLPLESTMMIAIPELDGGTVPMVFGGRGDGSDTPCAGCARGCTFAAANGVRAMESCAERAEMLAGRVAKLIELRRAREAERRIAIVLFNFPPNAGAAGTAQFLSVFESLHATLTRLEAEGYAVDVPASVDALRDALLIGNAAQHGADANVHTRISADAIVAREPHLAEIEASWGPAPGKLQSDGASVQVLGAQFGNVFVGIQPAIGIEGDPMRLLFAGRFAPSHAFAAFYRWLREDFRAHAVLHFGTHG
;
A
#
# COMPACT_ATOMS: atom_id res chain seq x y z
N GLY A 1 16.83 -10.54 32.65
CA GLY A 1 16.14 -11.36 31.64
C GLY A 1 17.02 -12.50 31.20
N GLN A 2 16.43 -13.68 30.99
CA GLN A 2 17.11 -14.93 30.62
C GLN A 2 18.09 -14.75 29.43
N MET A 3 17.77 -13.88 28.46
CA MET A 3 18.65 -13.55 27.32
C MET A 3 19.97 -12.86 27.71
N LYS A 4 19.96 -11.96 28.72
CA LYS A 4 21.19 -11.33 29.25
C LYS A 4 22.09 -12.35 29.95
N MET A 5 21.50 -13.34 30.60
CA MET A 5 22.23 -14.44 31.27
C MET A 5 22.84 -15.38 30.23
N LEU A 6 22.07 -15.76 29.19
CA LEU A 6 22.53 -16.50 28.01
C LEU A 6 23.72 -15.85 27.31
N ARG A 7 23.74 -14.51 27.19
CA ARG A 7 24.86 -13.75 26.58
C ARG A 7 26.12 -13.67 27.45
N ARG A 8 25.99 -13.76 28.78
CA ARG A 8 27.11 -13.63 29.72
C ARG A 8 27.77 -14.97 30.07
N LEU A 9 27.00 -16.05 30.12
CA LEU A 9 27.48 -17.39 30.50
C LEU A 9 28.68 -17.88 29.67
N PRO A 10 28.70 -17.77 28.33
CA PRO A 10 29.86 -18.21 27.53
C PRO A 10 31.14 -17.42 27.76
N LYS A 11 31.03 -16.17 28.22
CA LYS A 11 32.20 -15.32 28.53
C LYS A 11 32.87 -15.79 29.82
N LEU A 12 32.10 -16.23 30.80
CA LEU A 12 32.59 -16.77 32.07
C LEU A 12 33.15 -18.18 31.89
N LEU A 13 32.44 -19.04 31.15
CA LEU A 13 32.85 -20.43 30.92
C LEU A 13 34.13 -20.56 30.07
N ARG A 14 34.57 -19.49 29.38
CA ARG A 14 35.82 -19.48 28.59
C ARG A 14 37.05 -19.88 29.43
N PHE A 15 37.04 -19.56 30.72
CA PHE A 15 38.19 -19.78 31.61
C PHE A 15 38.18 -21.14 32.32
N ILE A 16 37.14 -21.95 32.14
CA ILE A 16 36.98 -23.25 32.83
C ILE A 16 37.28 -24.39 31.85
N PRO A 17 38.33 -25.20 32.07
CA PRO A 17 38.68 -26.31 31.17
C PRO A 17 37.71 -27.50 31.32
N GLY A 18 37.84 -28.49 30.43
CA GLY A 18 37.04 -29.73 30.48
C GLY A 18 35.62 -29.58 29.91
N THR A 19 34.67 -30.33 30.47
CA THR A 19 33.27 -30.43 29.99
C THR A 19 32.53 -29.08 29.97
N ALA A 20 32.98 -28.11 30.76
CA ALA A 20 32.48 -26.74 30.72
C ALA A 20 32.63 -26.06 29.34
N GLN A 21 33.61 -26.47 28.54
CA GLN A 21 33.78 -25.94 27.17
C GLN A 21 32.70 -26.44 26.21
N ASP A 22 32.11 -27.62 26.45
CA ASP A 22 31.00 -28.11 25.63
C ASP A 22 29.69 -27.41 26.00
N VAL A 23 29.48 -27.12 27.28
CA VAL A 23 28.38 -26.25 27.73
C VAL A 23 28.52 -24.85 27.13
N ARG A 24 29.74 -24.30 27.09
CA ARG A 24 30.03 -23.04 26.42
C ARG A 24 29.71 -23.09 24.92
N ALA A 25 30.13 -24.15 24.24
CA ALA A 25 29.85 -24.33 22.81
C ALA A 25 28.34 -24.43 22.55
N TYR A 26 27.60 -25.18 23.37
CA TYR A 26 26.14 -25.23 23.31
C TYR A 26 25.51 -23.85 23.43
N PHE A 27 25.91 -23.04 24.41
CA PHE A 27 25.38 -21.69 24.57
C PHE A 27 25.77 -20.75 23.42
N LEU A 28 26.95 -20.91 22.81
CA LEU A 28 27.33 -20.15 21.62
C LEU A 28 26.47 -20.54 20.42
N THR A 29 26.24 -21.84 20.20
CA THR A 29 25.31 -22.34 19.18
C THR A 29 23.92 -21.76 19.37
N LEU A 30 23.42 -21.76 20.61
CA LEU A 30 22.12 -21.18 20.93
C LEU A 30 22.09 -19.66 20.69
N GLN A 31 23.19 -18.94 20.96
CA GLN A 31 23.28 -17.51 20.63
C GLN A 31 23.27 -17.25 19.12
N TYR A 32 24.02 -18.01 18.32
CA TYR A 32 23.94 -17.89 16.87
C TYR A 32 22.52 -18.16 16.36
N TRP A 33 21.91 -19.23 16.86
CA TRP A 33 20.56 -19.63 16.48
C TRP A 33 19.52 -18.55 16.80
N LEU A 34 19.54 -18.02 18.03
CA LEU A 34 18.61 -16.99 18.48
C LEU A 34 18.84 -15.64 17.78
N ALA A 35 20.05 -15.37 17.30
CA ALA A 35 20.31 -14.17 16.52
C ALA A 35 19.72 -14.24 15.10
N GLY A 36 19.59 -15.45 14.53
CA GLY A 36 18.72 -15.75 13.38
C GLY A 36 19.10 -15.10 12.04
N SER A 37 20.32 -14.58 11.90
CA SER A 37 20.82 -14.03 10.63
C SER A 37 21.67 -15.03 9.85
N ASP A 38 21.76 -14.86 8.54
CA ASP A 38 22.59 -15.70 7.66
C ASP A 38 24.04 -15.80 8.15
N ASP A 39 24.64 -14.66 8.53
CA ASP A 39 26.03 -14.62 8.98
C ASP A 39 26.22 -15.41 10.28
N ASN A 40 25.22 -15.40 11.17
CA ASN A 40 25.24 -16.18 12.40
C ASN A 40 25.04 -17.68 12.12
N VAL A 41 24.16 -18.05 11.19
CA VAL A 41 23.96 -19.45 10.81
C VAL A 41 25.24 -20.01 10.17
N VAL A 42 25.88 -19.27 9.27
CA VAL A 42 27.14 -19.68 8.65
C VAL A 42 28.24 -19.86 9.70
N ASP A 43 28.41 -18.89 10.60
CA ASP A 43 29.43 -18.98 11.65
C ASP A 43 29.09 -20.03 12.72
N MET A 44 27.81 -20.32 12.96
CA MET A 44 27.38 -21.46 13.80
C MET A 44 27.85 -22.78 13.20
N ILE A 45 27.59 -23.00 11.90
CA ILE A 45 28.00 -24.23 11.21
C ILE A 45 29.53 -24.34 11.19
N ARG A 46 30.24 -23.25 10.91
CA ARG A 46 31.71 -23.20 11.01
C ARG A 46 32.19 -23.56 12.41
N ALA A 47 31.60 -22.99 13.46
CA ALA A 47 31.98 -23.25 14.84
C ALA A 47 31.76 -24.73 15.22
N LEU A 48 30.67 -25.33 14.74
CA LEU A 48 30.37 -26.74 14.98
C LEU A 48 31.33 -27.66 14.22
N ILE A 49 31.67 -27.36 12.96
CA ILE A 49 32.66 -28.11 12.17
C ILE A 49 34.04 -28.00 12.81
N ASP A 50 34.48 -26.77 13.10
CA ASP A 50 35.80 -26.47 13.67
C ASP A 50 36.06 -27.23 14.98
N ARG A 51 35.01 -27.41 15.78
CA ARG A 51 35.09 -28.06 17.09
C ARG A 51 34.80 -29.56 17.05
N TYR A 52 33.77 -29.98 16.31
CA TYR A 52 33.20 -31.32 16.43
C TYR A 52 33.33 -32.19 15.18
N ALA A 53 33.85 -31.69 14.05
CA ALA A 53 33.99 -32.50 12.84
C ALA A 53 34.74 -33.82 13.13
N GLY A 54 34.20 -34.93 12.64
CA GLY A 54 34.68 -36.29 12.88
C GLY A 54 34.53 -37.17 11.63
N GLY A 55 34.91 -38.45 11.74
CA GLY A 55 34.91 -39.39 10.62
C GLY A 55 35.74 -38.88 9.44
N GLU A 56 35.20 -39.01 8.23
CA GLU A 56 35.81 -38.52 6.98
C GLU A 56 36.07 -37.01 6.98
N ARG A 57 35.32 -36.23 7.77
CA ARG A 57 35.45 -34.76 7.87
C ARG A 57 36.39 -34.31 8.98
N ARG A 58 37.08 -35.22 9.68
CA ARG A 58 37.96 -34.89 10.82
C ARG A 58 39.06 -33.88 10.44
N ALA A 59 39.53 -33.91 9.20
CA ALA A 59 40.54 -32.98 8.68
C ALA A 59 40.07 -31.51 8.67
N LEU A 60 38.75 -31.26 8.78
CA LEU A 60 38.18 -29.90 8.85
C LEU A 60 38.19 -29.31 10.27
N ARG A 61 38.52 -30.11 11.28
CA ARG A 61 38.58 -29.66 12.67
C ARG A 61 39.76 -28.68 12.83
N GLY A 62 39.51 -27.52 13.45
CA GLY A 62 40.52 -26.47 13.64
C GLY A 62 40.85 -25.63 12.39
N THR A 63 40.26 -25.94 11.23
CA THR A 63 40.52 -25.21 9.97
C THR A 63 39.40 -24.21 9.62
N MET A 64 38.29 -24.22 10.34
CA MET A 64 37.05 -23.50 10.00
C MET A 64 36.69 -22.49 11.10
N LYS A 65 37.61 -21.57 11.41
CA LYS A 65 37.39 -20.56 12.46
C LYS A 65 36.10 -19.77 12.23
N ALA A 66 35.27 -19.70 13.27
CA ALA A 66 34.04 -18.92 13.27
C ALA A 66 34.23 -17.56 13.96
N ALA A 67 33.61 -16.53 13.40
CA ALA A 67 33.45 -15.25 14.10
C ALA A 67 32.42 -15.40 15.24
N PRO A 68 32.55 -14.67 16.37
CA PRO A 68 31.59 -14.75 17.47
C PRO A 68 30.16 -14.35 17.04
N PRO A 69 29.12 -14.76 17.78
CA PRO A 69 27.74 -14.38 17.48
C PRO A 69 27.57 -12.86 17.34
N ARG A 70 26.96 -12.43 16.23
CA ARG A 70 26.64 -11.04 15.94
C ARG A 70 25.28 -10.71 16.55
N ASP A 71 25.24 -9.65 17.33
CA ASP A 71 24.00 -9.07 17.87
C ASP A 71 23.46 -8.03 16.89
N TYR A 72 22.14 -8.05 16.66
CA TYR A 72 21.43 -7.05 15.86
C TYR A 72 20.41 -6.32 16.74
N PRO A 73 20.14 -5.03 16.48
CA PRO A 73 19.18 -4.28 17.29
C PRO A 73 17.78 -4.91 17.23
N GLU A 74 17.02 -4.76 18.31
CA GLU A 74 15.61 -5.16 18.36
C GLU A 74 14.74 -4.16 17.58
N VAL A 75 15.04 -2.87 17.73
CA VAL A 75 14.40 -1.79 16.99
C VAL A 75 15.47 -1.04 16.21
N GLY A 76 15.22 -0.80 14.93
CA GLY A 76 16.20 -0.14 14.09
C GLY A 76 15.66 0.24 12.73
N VAL A 77 16.57 0.75 11.92
CA VAL A 77 16.34 1.15 10.55
C VAL A 77 17.11 0.24 9.60
N TYR A 78 16.56 0.09 8.40
CA TYR A 78 17.17 -0.64 7.31
C TYR A 78 17.24 0.25 6.07
N HIS A 79 18.28 0.08 5.25
CA HIS A 79 18.32 0.70 3.93
C HIS A 79 19.29 -0.08 3.00
N PRO A 80 18.91 -0.42 1.75
CA PRO A 80 19.76 -1.20 0.84
C PRO A 80 21.11 -0.51 0.51
N ARG A 81 21.13 0.82 0.44
CA ARG A 81 22.34 1.64 0.25
C ARG A 81 23.27 1.75 1.47
N MET A 82 22.88 1.32 2.67
CA MET A 82 23.79 1.33 3.83
C MET A 82 24.75 0.15 3.74
N ALA A 83 26.03 0.35 4.06
CA ALA A 83 27.03 -0.72 4.02
C ALA A 83 26.66 -1.90 4.93
N ALA A 84 26.23 -1.62 6.16
CA ALA A 84 25.75 -2.64 7.10
C ALA A 84 24.28 -3.05 6.87
N ARG A 85 23.57 -2.34 5.96
CA ARG A 85 22.12 -2.38 5.70
C ARG A 85 21.19 -2.11 6.90
N ILE A 86 21.66 -2.29 8.13
CA ILE A 86 20.91 -2.18 9.38
C ILE A 86 21.63 -1.22 10.33
N SER A 87 20.88 -0.38 11.04
CA SER A 87 21.39 0.40 12.18
C SER A 87 20.33 0.56 13.26
N ALA A 88 20.76 0.83 14.50
CA ALA A 88 19.89 1.29 15.58
C ALA A 88 19.61 2.80 15.53
N ARG A 89 20.34 3.55 14.68
CA ARG A 89 20.30 5.02 14.66
C ARG A 89 19.69 5.53 13.36
N LEU A 90 18.69 6.38 13.49
CA LEU A 90 18.05 7.06 12.36
C LEU A 90 19.06 7.88 11.52
N SER A 91 20.06 8.48 12.17
CA SER A 91 21.11 9.28 11.52
C SER A 91 21.99 8.52 10.54
N ASP A 92 21.98 7.17 10.60
CA ASP A 92 22.79 6.33 9.72
C ASP A 92 22.07 6.05 8.39
N LEU A 93 20.79 6.42 8.27
CA LEU A 93 20.10 6.37 6.99
C LEU A 93 20.79 7.31 5.99
N PRO A 94 20.83 6.94 4.69
CA PRO A 94 21.27 7.85 3.66
C PRO A 94 20.47 9.15 3.73
N PRO A 95 21.09 10.33 3.55
CA PRO A 95 20.37 11.59 3.62
C PRO A 95 19.19 11.57 2.65
N GLY A 96 17.99 11.77 3.20
CA GLY A 96 16.74 11.76 2.45
C GLY A 96 16.79 12.81 1.35
N ARG A 97 16.63 12.37 0.09
CA ARG A 97 16.55 13.27 -1.07
C ARG A 97 15.16 13.88 -1.24
N GLY A 98 14.19 13.52 -0.39
CA GLY A 98 12.79 13.79 -0.62
C GLY A 98 12.30 15.09 0.02
N THR A 99 11.94 16.07 -0.81
CA THR A 99 11.31 17.33 -0.37
C THR A 99 9.79 17.20 -0.23
N ARG A 100 9.17 16.13 -0.75
CA ARG A 100 7.72 16.00 -0.85
C ARG A 100 7.03 15.39 0.36
N GLY A 101 7.77 14.79 1.29
CA GLY A 101 7.19 14.01 2.38
C GLY A 101 8.18 13.12 3.09
N THR A 102 7.87 12.72 4.32
CA THR A 102 8.57 11.63 5.01
C THR A 102 7.60 10.47 5.26
N VAL A 103 7.99 9.25 4.89
CA VAL A 103 7.19 8.03 5.10
C VAL A 103 7.92 7.10 6.06
N GLY A 104 7.23 6.65 7.10
CA GLY A 104 7.69 5.53 7.92
C GLY A 104 7.25 4.20 7.31
N LEU A 105 8.17 3.26 7.10
CA LEU A 105 7.82 1.88 6.71
C LEU A 105 8.02 0.95 7.90
N LEU A 106 7.07 0.06 8.15
CA LEU A 106 7.22 -1.03 9.10
C LEU A 106 7.49 -2.33 8.36
N MET A 107 8.58 -3.01 8.70
CA MET A 107 9.04 -4.24 8.07
C MET A 107 9.29 -5.32 9.12
N LEU A 108 9.23 -6.58 8.69
CA LEU A 108 9.59 -7.69 9.56
C LEU A 108 11.10 -7.79 9.67
N ARG A 109 11.58 -7.82 10.92
CA ARG A 109 12.99 -7.99 11.24
C ARG A 109 13.56 -9.31 10.69
N SER A 110 12.75 -10.36 10.60
CA SER A 110 13.16 -11.68 10.07
C SER A 110 13.69 -11.58 8.64
N TYR A 111 12.95 -10.93 7.74
CA TYR A 111 13.37 -10.74 6.34
C TYR A 111 14.62 -9.88 6.21
N VAL A 112 14.72 -8.83 7.02
CA VAL A 112 15.89 -7.95 7.05
C VAL A 112 17.15 -8.70 7.50
N LEU A 113 17.05 -9.60 8.49
CA LEU A 113 18.18 -10.41 8.97
C LEU A 113 18.55 -11.57 8.04
N ALA A 114 17.57 -12.16 7.38
CA ALA A 114 17.75 -13.23 6.40
C ALA A 114 18.26 -12.71 5.04
N LYS A 115 18.46 -11.39 4.90
CA LYS A 115 18.84 -10.73 3.63
C LYS A 115 17.85 -11.02 2.48
N ASP A 116 16.62 -11.41 2.80
CA ASP A 116 15.53 -11.75 1.88
C ASP A 116 14.55 -10.57 1.78
N ALA A 117 15.08 -9.39 1.43
CA ALA A 117 14.42 -8.09 1.58
C ALA A 117 14.15 -7.34 0.25
N ALA A 118 14.32 -7.99 -0.91
CA ALA A 118 14.24 -7.29 -2.20
C ALA A 118 12.85 -6.70 -2.49
N HIS A 119 11.78 -7.35 -1.99
CA HIS A 119 10.43 -6.78 -1.98
C HIS A 119 10.32 -5.43 -1.23
N TYR A 120 11.04 -5.26 -0.11
CA TYR A 120 11.11 -3.97 0.60
C TYR A 120 11.97 -2.96 -0.15
N ASP A 121 13.10 -3.41 -0.72
CA ASP A 121 14.01 -2.56 -1.49
C ASP A 121 13.28 -1.88 -2.66
N GLY A 122 12.40 -2.61 -3.36
CA GLY A 122 11.58 -2.05 -4.44
C GLY A 122 10.59 -0.99 -3.98
N VAL A 123 9.96 -1.15 -2.80
CA VAL A 123 9.07 -0.13 -2.22
C VAL A 123 9.84 1.11 -1.80
N ILE A 124 11.00 0.93 -1.14
CA ILE A 124 11.89 2.03 -0.76
C ILE A 124 12.29 2.83 -2.01
N ALA A 125 12.78 2.13 -3.04
CA ALA A 125 13.21 2.76 -4.29
C ALA A 125 12.04 3.50 -5.00
N ALA A 126 10.85 2.89 -5.05
CA ALA A 126 9.66 3.52 -5.66
C ALA A 126 9.23 4.80 -4.93
N MET A 127 9.31 4.82 -3.59
CA MET A 127 9.02 6.02 -2.80
C MET A 127 10.09 7.10 -2.95
N GLU A 128 11.37 6.72 -2.90
CA GLU A 128 12.48 7.66 -3.12
C GLU A 128 12.44 8.28 -4.52
N ALA A 129 12.11 7.49 -5.55
CA ALA A 129 11.95 7.97 -6.93
C ALA A 129 10.81 8.99 -7.08
N ARG A 130 9.81 8.96 -6.19
CA ARG A 130 8.74 9.97 -6.12
C ARG A 130 9.11 11.21 -5.30
N GLY A 131 10.34 11.28 -4.78
CA GLY A 131 10.81 12.41 -3.97
C GLY A 131 10.32 12.36 -2.52
N LEU A 132 10.02 11.17 -1.99
CA LEU A 132 9.74 10.96 -0.57
C LEU A 132 11.02 10.60 0.18
N SER A 133 11.17 11.11 1.38
CA SER A 133 12.16 10.63 2.35
C SER A 133 11.57 9.41 3.05
N VAL A 134 12.32 8.32 3.12
CA VAL A 134 11.82 7.05 3.65
C VAL A 134 12.58 6.70 4.92
N ILE A 135 11.85 6.29 5.96
CA ILE A 135 12.39 5.73 7.20
C ILE A 135 11.96 4.25 7.26
N PRO A 136 12.75 3.32 6.71
CA PRO A 136 12.42 1.91 6.75
C PRO A 136 12.80 1.35 8.12
N ALA A 137 11.80 1.09 8.95
CA ALA A 137 11.96 0.66 10.32
C ALA A 137 11.52 -0.79 10.53
N PHE A 138 12.09 -1.43 11.54
CA PHE A 138 11.66 -2.73 12.03
C PHE A 138 11.67 -2.75 13.56
N ALA A 139 10.88 -3.66 14.12
CA ALA A 139 10.88 -4.02 15.53
C ALA A 139 10.97 -5.55 15.69
N GLY A 140 11.39 -6.02 16.85
CA GLY A 140 11.41 -7.43 17.19
C GLY A 140 9.99 -7.97 17.41
N GLY A 141 9.74 -9.19 16.94
CA GLY A 141 8.42 -9.83 17.05
C GLY A 141 7.41 -9.28 16.05
N LEU A 142 6.14 -9.25 16.46
CA LEU A 142 5.00 -8.76 15.67
C LEU A 142 4.35 -7.54 16.34
N ASP A 143 5.14 -6.68 16.97
CA ASP A 143 4.68 -5.44 17.58
C ASP A 143 5.43 -4.26 16.95
N GLY A 144 4.72 -3.47 16.15
CA GLY A 144 5.28 -2.31 15.46
C GLY A 144 5.43 -1.05 16.32
N ARG A 145 4.82 -1.00 17.52
CA ARG A 145 4.82 0.19 18.38
C ARG A 145 6.23 0.66 18.74
N PRO A 146 7.19 -0.22 19.13
CA PRO A 146 8.53 0.23 19.47
C PRO A 146 9.24 0.96 18.33
N ALA A 147 8.99 0.57 17.07
CA ALA A 147 9.53 1.27 15.91
C ALA A 147 8.86 2.62 15.71
N ILE A 148 7.53 2.70 15.82
CA ILE A 148 6.79 3.98 15.72
C ILE A 148 7.28 4.96 16.79
N GLU A 149 7.31 4.55 18.05
CA GLU A 149 7.63 5.43 19.18
C GLU A 149 9.07 5.92 19.13
N ALA A 150 10.01 5.06 18.73
CA ALA A 150 11.43 5.40 18.69
C ALA A 150 11.86 6.17 17.43
N LEU A 151 11.20 5.94 16.28
CA LEU A 151 11.71 6.38 14.98
C LEU A 151 10.75 7.32 14.23
N PHE A 152 9.44 7.25 14.49
CA PHE A 152 8.42 8.07 13.81
C PHE A 152 7.80 9.14 14.70
N MET A 153 8.20 9.20 15.97
CA MET A 153 7.74 10.19 16.92
C MET A 153 8.91 10.86 17.63
N LYS A 154 8.75 12.13 17.94
CA LYS A 154 9.66 12.91 18.77
C LYS A 154 8.85 13.87 19.62
N ASP A 155 9.09 13.88 20.93
CA ASP A 155 8.41 14.76 21.88
C ASP A 155 6.87 14.70 21.78
N GLY A 156 6.34 13.48 21.57
CA GLY A 156 4.90 13.22 21.43
C GLY A 156 4.30 13.63 20.07
N ARG A 157 5.10 14.10 19.11
CA ARG A 157 4.64 14.50 17.77
C ARG A 157 5.19 13.57 16.70
N ALA A 158 4.38 13.28 15.69
CA ALA A 158 4.82 12.54 14.52
C ALA A 158 5.91 13.31 13.75
N THR A 159 6.96 12.60 13.35
CA THR A 159 8.05 13.10 12.47
C THR A 159 7.88 12.63 11.02
N VAL A 160 6.87 11.80 10.76
CA VAL A 160 6.49 11.30 9.44
C VAL A 160 5.14 11.87 9.01
N ASP A 161 4.92 11.91 7.70
CA ASP A 161 3.67 12.37 7.08
C ASP A 161 2.68 11.22 6.87
N ALA A 162 3.16 9.99 6.72
CA ALA A 162 2.37 8.75 6.60
C ALA A 162 3.17 7.53 7.12
N VAL A 163 2.46 6.46 7.49
CA VAL A 163 3.05 5.16 7.84
C VAL A 163 2.50 4.07 6.94
N VAL A 164 3.39 3.22 6.43
CA VAL A 164 3.02 2.04 5.65
C VAL A 164 3.53 0.80 6.36
N ASN A 165 2.60 -0.04 6.80
CA ASN A 165 2.90 -1.35 7.30
C ASN A 165 3.06 -2.32 6.12
N LEU A 166 4.28 -2.85 5.95
CA LEU A 166 4.65 -3.82 4.91
C LEU A 166 4.80 -5.25 5.47
N THR A 167 4.40 -5.49 6.72
CA THR A 167 4.61 -6.77 7.40
C THR A 167 3.67 -7.88 6.94
N GLY A 168 2.54 -7.53 6.34
CA GLY A 168 1.46 -8.50 6.06
C GLY A 168 0.67 -8.94 7.30
N PHE A 169 0.87 -8.28 8.45
CA PHE A 169 0.15 -8.52 9.69
C PHE A 169 -0.45 -7.24 10.26
N SER A 170 -1.25 -7.39 11.31
CA SER A 170 -1.65 -6.29 12.20
C SER A 170 -0.44 -5.49 12.70
N LEU A 171 -0.69 -4.23 13.08
CA LEU A 171 0.30 -3.41 13.76
C LEU A 171 0.78 -4.01 15.09
N VAL A 172 -0.14 -4.60 15.87
CA VAL A 172 0.14 -5.17 17.19
C VAL A 172 -0.42 -6.58 17.26
N GLY A 173 0.45 -7.54 16.98
CA GLY A 173 0.15 -8.96 17.04
C GLY A 173 0.29 -9.69 15.70
N GLY A 174 0.03 -10.99 15.75
CA GLY A 174 0.08 -11.90 14.61
C GLY A 174 -1.23 -12.65 14.38
N PRO A 175 -1.21 -13.70 13.55
CA PRO A 175 -2.44 -14.43 13.18
C PRO A 175 -3.16 -15.07 14.37
N ALA A 176 -2.41 -15.40 15.43
CA ALA A 176 -2.94 -16.05 16.63
C ALA A 176 -3.35 -15.07 17.75
N TYR A 177 -3.02 -13.78 17.60
CA TYR A 177 -3.31 -12.74 18.61
C TYR A 177 -3.18 -11.36 17.99
N ASN A 178 -4.23 -10.55 18.03
CA ASN A 178 -4.25 -9.15 17.59
C ASN A 178 -4.77 -8.27 18.75
N ASP A 179 -4.06 -7.18 19.03
CA ASP A 179 -4.43 -6.18 20.04
C ASP A 179 -4.84 -4.88 19.34
N THR A 180 -6.07 -4.86 18.83
CA THR A 180 -6.63 -3.71 18.11
C THR A 180 -6.64 -2.44 18.96
N ALA A 181 -6.93 -2.56 20.26
CA ALA A 181 -7.02 -1.40 21.15
C ALA A 181 -5.65 -0.72 21.33
N ALA A 182 -4.57 -1.51 21.43
CA ALA A 182 -3.22 -0.98 21.42
C ALA A 182 -2.84 -0.33 20.09
N ALA A 183 -3.25 -0.93 18.96
CA ALA A 183 -3.03 -0.37 17.64
C ALA A 183 -3.75 0.98 17.46
N GLU A 184 -5.03 1.05 17.83
CA GLU A 184 -5.82 2.28 17.82
C GLU A 184 -5.16 3.38 18.66
N ALA A 185 -4.75 3.07 19.89
CA ALA A 185 -4.14 4.05 20.78
C ALA A 185 -2.84 4.65 20.23
N VAL A 186 -1.97 3.85 19.59
CA VAL A 186 -0.73 4.37 18.99
C VAL A 186 -1.01 5.14 17.69
N LEU A 187 -1.95 4.67 16.87
CA LEU A 187 -2.29 5.31 15.60
C LEU A 187 -3.03 6.64 15.81
N ALA A 188 -3.91 6.73 16.81
CA ALA A 188 -4.55 7.97 17.21
C ALA A 188 -3.55 9.02 17.72
N ARG A 189 -2.53 8.58 18.48
CA ARG A 189 -1.42 9.47 18.90
C ARG A 189 -0.55 9.92 17.74
N LEU A 190 -0.34 9.04 16.77
CA LEU A 190 0.44 9.36 15.56
C LEU A 190 -0.31 10.36 14.68
N ASP A 191 -1.63 10.21 14.54
CA ASP A 191 -2.51 11.01 13.70
C ASP A 191 -1.95 11.19 12.28
N ARG A 192 -1.63 10.07 11.62
CA ARG A 192 -1.15 10.04 10.23
C ARG A 192 -1.87 8.96 9.45
N PRO A 193 -2.00 9.11 8.10
CA PRO A 193 -2.47 8.03 7.26
C PRO A 193 -1.66 6.76 7.51
N TYR A 194 -2.37 5.67 7.80
CA TYR A 194 -1.82 4.36 8.05
C TYR A 194 -2.30 3.40 6.96
N LEU A 195 -1.36 2.90 6.16
CA LEU A 195 -1.63 1.98 5.07
C LEU A 195 -1.10 0.59 5.44
N ALA A 196 -1.87 -0.45 5.12
CA ALA A 196 -1.47 -1.84 5.33
C ALA A 196 -1.32 -2.53 3.97
N ALA A 197 -0.09 -2.62 3.47
CA ALA A 197 0.23 -3.33 2.23
C ALA A 197 0.97 -4.64 2.57
N HIS A 198 0.75 -5.69 1.79
CA HIS A 198 1.20 -7.03 2.15
C HIS A 198 2.00 -7.67 1.01
N PRO A 199 3.05 -8.44 1.32
CA PRO A 199 3.61 -9.35 0.34
C PRO A 199 2.81 -10.67 0.32
N VAL A 200 2.74 -11.34 -0.84
CA VAL A 200 2.21 -12.71 -0.90
C VAL A 200 3.28 -13.71 -0.49
N GLU A 201 2.91 -14.65 0.39
CA GLU A 201 3.85 -15.63 0.97
C GLU A 201 3.38 -17.07 0.81
N PHE A 202 2.07 -17.31 0.89
CA PHE A 202 1.50 -18.66 0.78
C PHE A 202 1.24 -19.07 -0.67
N GLN A 203 1.38 -18.11 -1.58
CA GLN A 203 1.39 -18.30 -3.02
C GLN A 203 2.52 -17.48 -3.65
N THR A 204 2.86 -17.81 -4.89
CA THR A 204 3.86 -17.06 -5.65
C THR A 204 3.25 -15.83 -6.29
N LEU A 205 4.07 -14.83 -6.65
CA LEU A 205 3.61 -13.66 -7.40
C LEU A 205 2.94 -14.05 -8.72
N GLN A 206 3.49 -15.04 -9.44
CA GLN A 206 2.88 -15.56 -10.66
C GLN A 206 1.56 -16.30 -10.38
N GLY A 207 1.48 -17.05 -9.28
CA GLY A 207 0.27 -17.75 -8.85
C GLY A 207 -0.85 -16.78 -8.51
N TRP A 208 -0.54 -15.74 -7.73
CA TRP A 208 -1.47 -14.65 -7.41
C TRP A 208 -1.97 -13.95 -8.68
N ALA A 209 -1.06 -13.63 -9.61
CA ALA A 209 -1.39 -12.98 -10.87
C ALA A 209 -2.34 -13.82 -11.76
N ALA A 210 -2.17 -15.14 -11.76
CA ALA A 210 -3.01 -16.06 -12.53
C ALA A 210 -4.35 -16.35 -11.84
N ASN A 211 -4.47 -16.09 -10.54
CA ASN A 211 -5.65 -16.42 -9.76
C ASN A 211 -6.71 -15.31 -9.83
N ALA A 212 -7.87 -15.61 -10.43
CA ALA A 212 -8.99 -14.68 -10.51
C ALA A 212 -9.58 -14.28 -9.14
N GLN A 213 -9.37 -15.08 -8.09
CA GLN A 213 -9.76 -14.73 -6.71
C GLN A 213 -8.77 -13.78 -6.03
N GLY A 214 -7.55 -13.64 -6.57
CA GLY A 214 -6.47 -12.88 -5.95
C GLY A 214 -5.86 -13.60 -4.74
N LEU A 215 -6.13 -13.11 -3.53
CA LEU A 215 -5.58 -13.69 -2.30
C LEU A 215 -6.24 -15.02 -1.93
N LEU A 216 -5.46 -15.92 -1.33
CA LEU A 216 -6.01 -17.13 -0.73
C LEU A 216 -6.88 -16.77 0.51
N PRO A 217 -7.87 -17.59 0.91
CA PRO A 217 -8.74 -17.27 2.06
C PRO A 217 -7.99 -16.96 3.36
N LEU A 218 -6.90 -17.68 3.62
CA LEU A 218 -6.02 -17.43 4.78
C LEU A 218 -5.31 -16.07 4.67
N GLU A 219 -4.80 -15.73 3.48
CA GLU A 219 -4.14 -14.45 3.21
C GLU A 219 -5.13 -13.29 3.35
N SER A 220 -6.34 -13.41 2.80
CA SER A 220 -7.38 -12.38 2.92
C SER A 220 -7.74 -12.09 4.38
N THR A 221 -7.91 -13.12 5.21
CA THR A 221 -8.19 -12.93 6.64
C THR A 221 -7.03 -12.24 7.35
N MET A 222 -5.81 -12.71 7.11
CA MET A 222 -4.62 -12.28 7.84
C MET A 222 -4.08 -10.91 7.40
N MET A 223 -4.14 -10.63 6.10
CA MET A 223 -3.48 -9.48 5.45
C MET A 223 -4.45 -8.34 5.08
N ILE A 224 -5.77 -8.60 5.13
CA ILE A 224 -6.80 -7.59 4.88
C ILE A 224 -7.67 -7.42 6.14
N ALA A 225 -8.46 -8.44 6.50
CA ALA A 225 -9.50 -8.27 7.51
C ALA A 225 -8.95 -7.90 8.90
N ILE A 226 -7.87 -8.52 9.35
CA ILE A 226 -7.26 -8.19 10.65
C ILE A 226 -6.63 -6.78 10.62
N PRO A 227 -5.78 -6.38 9.65
CA PRO A 227 -5.27 -5.02 9.56
C PRO A 227 -6.35 -3.93 9.41
N GLU A 228 -7.50 -4.22 8.82
CA GLU A 228 -8.63 -3.30 8.75
C GLU A 228 -9.20 -2.97 10.14
N LEU A 229 -9.17 -3.92 11.08
CA LEU A 229 -9.57 -3.67 12.48
C LEU A 229 -8.67 -2.61 13.14
N ASP A 230 -7.37 -2.59 12.79
CA ASP A 230 -6.44 -1.58 13.28
C ASP A 230 -6.66 -0.19 12.63
N GLY A 231 -7.56 -0.07 11.64
CA GLY A 231 -7.70 1.13 10.80
C GLY A 231 -6.74 1.16 9.60
N GLY A 232 -6.19 0.02 9.21
CA GLY A 232 -5.36 -0.12 8.01
C GLY A 232 -6.12 0.21 6.74
N THR A 233 -5.58 1.12 5.93
CA THR A 233 -6.19 1.53 4.65
C THR A 233 -5.40 1.01 3.45
N VAL A 234 -6.03 1.02 2.27
CA VAL A 234 -5.41 0.71 0.98
C VAL A 234 -4.71 -0.68 0.97
N PRO A 235 -5.46 -1.77 1.27
CA PRO A 235 -4.89 -3.12 1.19
C PRO A 235 -4.44 -3.41 -0.24
N MET A 236 -3.17 -3.76 -0.42
CA MET A 236 -2.64 -4.16 -1.72
C MET A 236 -1.39 -5.01 -1.62
N VAL A 237 -1.23 -5.90 -2.60
CA VAL A 237 0.01 -6.63 -2.84
C VAL A 237 1.07 -5.67 -3.39
N PHE A 238 2.29 -5.69 -2.85
CA PHE A 238 3.44 -4.95 -3.40
C PHE A 238 4.60 -5.84 -3.88
N GLY A 239 4.59 -7.11 -3.48
CA GLY A 239 5.66 -8.06 -3.73
C GLY A 239 5.33 -9.44 -3.16
N GLY A 240 6.27 -10.35 -3.15
CA GLY A 240 6.08 -11.71 -2.66
C GLY A 240 7.08 -12.69 -3.24
N ARG A 241 6.93 -13.98 -2.93
CA ARG A 241 7.86 -14.99 -3.44
C ARG A 241 7.67 -15.23 -4.94
N GLY A 242 8.76 -15.28 -5.69
CA GLY A 242 8.74 -15.80 -7.06
C GLY A 242 8.54 -17.32 -7.08
N ASP A 243 7.97 -17.86 -8.15
CA ASP A 243 7.93 -19.32 -8.37
C ASP A 243 9.31 -19.92 -8.72
N GLY A 244 10.32 -19.07 -8.96
CA GLY A 244 11.68 -19.45 -9.30
C GLY A 244 11.89 -19.73 -10.79
N SER A 245 10.88 -19.50 -11.64
CA SER A 245 10.93 -19.73 -13.08
C SER A 245 11.22 -18.44 -13.87
N ASP A 246 11.60 -18.64 -15.14
CA ASP A 246 11.71 -17.57 -16.14
C ASP A 246 10.34 -17.24 -16.79
N THR A 247 9.23 -17.75 -16.26
CA THR A 247 7.90 -17.42 -16.79
C THR A 247 7.53 -15.98 -16.44
N PRO A 248 7.23 -15.12 -17.44
CA PRO A 248 6.78 -13.75 -17.18
C PRO A 248 5.51 -13.70 -16.34
N CYS A 249 5.52 -12.88 -15.30
CA CYS A 249 4.35 -12.64 -14.48
C CYS A 249 3.27 -11.90 -15.27
N ALA A 250 2.08 -12.48 -15.39
CA ALA A 250 0.94 -11.92 -16.13
C ALA A 250 0.12 -10.89 -15.32
N GLY A 251 0.58 -10.50 -14.13
CA GLY A 251 -0.20 -9.66 -13.20
C GLY A 251 -0.24 -8.17 -13.55
N CYS A 252 0.61 -7.73 -14.49
CA CYS A 252 0.64 -6.37 -15.03
C CYS A 252 1.36 -6.36 -16.38
N ALA A 253 1.34 -5.21 -17.08
CA ALA A 253 1.96 -5.05 -18.40
C ALA A 253 3.50 -5.19 -18.42
N ARG A 254 4.18 -5.26 -17.26
CA ARG A 254 5.65 -5.33 -17.20
C ARG A 254 6.23 -6.71 -17.49
N GLY A 255 5.48 -7.79 -17.30
CA GLY A 255 5.96 -9.15 -17.58
C GLY A 255 7.25 -9.53 -16.84
N CYS A 256 7.45 -9.09 -15.59
CA CYS A 256 8.66 -9.38 -14.83
C CYS A 256 8.86 -10.90 -14.62
N THR A 257 10.10 -11.36 -14.65
CA THR A 257 10.49 -12.76 -14.35
C THR A 257 11.23 -12.83 -13.01
N PHE A 258 11.11 -13.97 -12.31
CA PHE A 258 11.62 -14.15 -10.95
C PHE A 258 12.38 -15.48 -10.84
N ALA A 259 13.46 -15.62 -11.61
CA ALA A 259 14.28 -16.82 -11.66
C ALA A 259 14.94 -17.11 -10.31
N ALA A 260 14.94 -18.36 -9.88
CA ALA A 260 15.59 -18.75 -8.62
C ALA A 260 17.12 -18.63 -8.73
N ALA A 261 17.73 -17.85 -7.85
CA ALA A 261 19.16 -17.88 -7.64
C ALA A 261 19.53 -19.02 -6.69
N ASN A 262 20.39 -19.94 -7.12
CA ASN A 262 20.89 -21.05 -6.29
C ASN A 262 19.78 -21.94 -5.67
N GLY A 263 18.65 -22.09 -6.36
CA GLY A 263 17.52 -22.91 -5.89
C GLY A 263 16.69 -22.30 -4.76
N VAL A 264 16.93 -21.03 -4.41
CA VAL A 264 16.16 -20.30 -3.39
C VAL A 264 15.11 -19.41 -4.07
N ARG A 265 13.86 -19.50 -3.60
CA ARG A 265 12.75 -18.62 -4.01
C ARG A 265 12.71 -17.41 -3.08
N ALA A 266 13.45 -16.36 -3.46
CA ALA A 266 13.53 -15.11 -2.71
C ALA A 266 12.22 -14.30 -2.78
N MET A 267 12.08 -13.36 -1.86
CA MET A 267 11.05 -12.34 -1.86
C MET A 267 11.39 -11.26 -2.88
N GLU A 268 10.48 -11.02 -3.80
CA GLU A 268 10.66 -10.12 -4.94
C GLU A 268 9.68 -8.95 -4.89
N SER A 269 10.11 -7.81 -5.44
CA SER A 269 9.23 -6.65 -5.61
C SER A 269 8.44 -6.75 -6.90
N CYS A 270 7.13 -6.51 -6.86
CA CYS A 270 6.37 -6.21 -8.06
C CYS A 270 6.49 -4.71 -8.36
N ALA A 271 7.30 -4.34 -9.34
CA ALA A 271 7.66 -2.93 -9.59
C ALA A 271 6.44 -2.03 -9.84
N GLU A 272 5.47 -2.49 -10.63
CA GLU A 272 4.22 -1.73 -10.90
C GLU A 272 3.44 -1.48 -9.61
N ARG A 273 3.29 -2.50 -8.76
CA ARG A 273 2.56 -2.39 -7.51
C ARG A 273 3.28 -1.53 -6.47
N ALA A 274 4.60 -1.63 -6.38
CA ALA A 274 5.41 -0.76 -5.53
C ALA A 274 5.28 0.71 -5.96
N GLU A 275 5.28 0.99 -7.25
CA GLU A 275 5.09 2.34 -7.79
C GLU A 275 3.66 2.87 -7.58
N MET A 276 2.65 1.99 -7.65
CA MET A 276 1.27 2.32 -7.33
C MET A 276 1.12 2.66 -5.84
N LEU A 277 1.68 1.84 -4.94
CA LEU A 277 1.69 2.10 -3.50
C LEU A 277 2.37 3.44 -3.19
N ALA A 278 3.56 3.67 -3.75
CA ALA A 278 4.27 4.94 -3.60
C ALA A 278 3.46 6.13 -4.14
N GLY A 279 2.69 5.94 -5.21
CA GLY A 279 1.80 6.96 -5.76
C GLY A 279 0.63 7.32 -4.84
N ARG A 280 -0.01 6.31 -4.25
CA ARG A 280 -1.09 6.49 -3.27
C ARG A 280 -0.59 7.20 -2.01
N VAL A 281 0.55 6.77 -1.49
CA VAL A 281 1.19 7.40 -0.32
C VAL A 281 1.56 8.86 -0.62
N ALA A 282 2.17 9.14 -1.78
CA ALA A 282 2.50 10.50 -2.17
C ALA A 282 1.26 11.40 -2.24
N LYS A 283 0.11 10.88 -2.71
CA LYS A 283 -1.15 11.64 -2.76
C LYS A 283 -1.75 11.92 -1.39
N LEU A 284 -1.68 10.96 -0.45
CA LEU A 284 -2.11 11.18 0.93
C LEU A 284 -1.25 12.25 1.63
N ILE A 285 0.05 12.25 1.37
CA ILE A 285 0.96 13.28 1.91
C ILE A 285 0.68 14.64 1.26
N GLU A 286 0.45 14.67 -0.06
CA GLU A 286 0.08 15.89 -0.78
C GLU A 286 -1.20 16.52 -0.21
N LEU A 287 -2.24 15.71 0.03
CA LEU A 287 -3.48 16.15 0.68
C LEU A 287 -3.22 16.74 2.07
N ARG A 288 -2.43 16.05 2.89
CA ARG A 288 -2.13 16.50 4.27
C ARG A 288 -1.32 17.79 4.31
N ARG A 289 -0.40 17.98 3.36
CA ARG A 289 0.45 19.18 3.28
C ARG A 289 -0.23 20.37 2.60
N ALA A 290 -1.25 20.14 1.77
CA ALA A 290 -2.01 21.19 1.12
C ALA A 290 -2.80 22.02 2.16
N ARG A 291 -2.79 23.35 1.98
CA ARG A 291 -3.64 24.25 2.76
C ARG A 291 -5.10 23.99 2.42
N GLU A 292 -5.99 24.10 3.39
CA GLU A 292 -7.43 23.86 3.28
C GLU A 292 -8.03 24.57 2.05
N ALA A 293 -7.72 25.86 1.88
CA ALA A 293 -8.19 26.68 0.76
C ALA A 293 -7.70 26.20 -0.62
N GLU A 294 -6.58 25.46 -0.70
CA GLU A 294 -6.01 24.94 -1.95
C GLU A 294 -6.48 23.51 -2.27
N ARG A 295 -7.15 22.84 -1.32
CA ARG A 295 -7.62 21.46 -1.49
C ARG A 295 -8.80 21.42 -2.47
N ARG A 296 -8.53 20.89 -3.66
CA ARG A 296 -9.54 20.39 -4.59
C ARG A 296 -10.16 19.07 -4.15
N ILE A 297 -11.47 19.03 -3.97
CA ILE A 297 -12.24 17.85 -3.54
C ILE A 297 -13.24 17.49 -4.64
N ALA A 298 -13.29 16.22 -5.03
CA ALA A 298 -14.32 15.70 -5.91
C ALA A 298 -15.35 14.92 -5.08
N ILE A 299 -16.60 15.32 -5.10
CA ILE A 299 -17.72 14.60 -4.51
C ILE A 299 -18.45 13.89 -5.64
N VAL A 300 -18.62 12.57 -5.55
CA VAL A 300 -19.23 11.76 -6.61
C VAL A 300 -20.55 11.20 -6.12
N LEU A 301 -21.64 11.61 -6.77
CA LEU A 301 -22.98 11.11 -6.51
C LEU A 301 -23.23 9.85 -7.33
N PHE A 302 -23.70 8.80 -6.66
CA PHE A 302 -24.13 7.58 -7.33
C PHE A 302 -25.46 7.81 -8.08
N ASN A 303 -25.60 7.20 -9.25
CA ASN A 303 -26.76 7.38 -10.13
C ASN A 303 -27.25 6.05 -10.68
N PHE A 304 -27.98 5.28 -9.87
CA PHE A 304 -28.59 4.02 -10.28
C PHE A 304 -29.97 3.82 -9.64
N PRO A 305 -31.03 3.48 -10.41
CA PRO A 305 -31.06 3.37 -11.88
C PRO A 305 -30.74 4.71 -12.57
N PRO A 306 -30.11 4.71 -13.76
CA PRO A 306 -29.58 5.93 -14.37
C PRO A 306 -30.69 6.83 -14.91
N ASN A 307 -31.18 7.74 -14.09
CA ASN A 307 -31.98 8.89 -14.52
C ASN A 307 -31.78 10.04 -13.53
N ALA A 308 -31.97 11.28 -13.98
CA ALA A 308 -31.78 12.46 -13.12
C ALA A 308 -32.63 12.44 -11.84
N GLY A 309 -33.78 11.75 -11.86
CA GLY A 309 -34.65 11.58 -10.69
C GLY A 309 -34.11 10.60 -9.63
N ALA A 310 -33.15 9.74 -9.98
CA ALA A 310 -32.52 8.76 -9.09
C ALA A 310 -31.06 9.12 -8.73
N ALA A 311 -30.53 10.21 -9.30
CA ALA A 311 -29.22 10.74 -8.97
C ALA A 311 -29.16 11.15 -7.48
N GLY A 312 -28.23 10.56 -6.74
CA GLY A 312 -28.13 10.78 -5.30
C GLY A 312 -29.21 10.04 -4.50
N THR A 313 -29.64 8.86 -4.93
CA THR A 313 -30.42 7.96 -4.08
C THR A 313 -29.48 7.12 -3.20
N ALA A 314 -29.68 7.18 -1.88
CA ALA A 314 -28.94 6.38 -0.92
C ALA A 314 -29.88 5.93 0.21
N GLN A 315 -29.70 4.70 0.70
CA GLN A 315 -30.57 4.16 1.73
C GLN A 315 -30.47 5.01 3.01
N PHE A 316 -31.60 5.53 3.46
CA PHE A 316 -31.74 6.35 4.67
C PHE A 316 -30.85 7.61 4.72
N LEU A 317 -30.43 8.15 3.57
CA LEU A 317 -29.66 9.39 3.49
C LEU A 317 -30.39 10.41 2.60
N SER A 318 -30.65 11.59 3.16
CA SER A 318 -31.14 12.74 2.41
C SER A 318 -29.97 13.38 1.68
N VAL A 319 -29.66 12.89 0.48
CA VAL A 319 -28.38 13.16 -0.19
C VAL A 319 -28.14 14.64 -0.46
N PHE A 320 -29.11 15.37 -1.01
CA PHE A 320 -28.93 16.78 -1.36
C PHE A 320 -28.84 17.67 -0.11
N GLU A 321 -29.62 17.38 0.93
CA GLU A 321 -29.57 18.07 2.22
C GLU A 321 -28.23 17.81 2.92
N SER A 322 -27.77 16.55 2.91
CA SER A 322 -26.50 16.16 3.52
C SER A 322 -25.32 16.76 2.75
N LEU A 323 -25.40 16.79 1.41
CA LEU A 323 -24.41 17.42 0.55
C LEU A 323 -24.33 18.93 0.80
N HIS A 324 -25.47 19.62 0.83
CA HIS A 324 -25.53 21.05 1.13
C HIS A 324 -24.92 21.37 2.51
N ALA A 325 -25.25 20.57 3.53
CA ALA A 325 -24.66 20.68 4.86
C ALA A 325 -23.14 20.42 4.84
N THR A 326 -22.68 19.46 4.03
CA THR A 326 -21.26 19.15 3.85
C THR A 326 -20.51 20.31 3.20
N LEU A 327 -21.04 20.90 2.13
CA LEU A 327 -20.45 22.07 1.48
C LEU A 327 -20.38 23.27 2.42
N THR A 328 -21.47 23.53 3.17
CA THR A 328 -21.52 24.58 4.20
C THR A 328 -20.45 24.37 5.27
N ARG A 329 -20.23 23.12 5.70
CA ARG A 329 -19.21 22.80 6.69
C ARG A 329 -17.79 22.98 6.14
N LEU A 330 -17.54 22.58 4.89
CA LEU A 330 -16.26 22.79 4.22
C LEU A 330 -15.92 24.28 4.12
N GLU A 331 -16.89 25.13 3.77
CA GLU A 331 -16.70 26.59 3.76
C GLU A 331 -16.28 27.11 5.13
N ALA A 332 -17.01 26.71 6.18
CA ALA A 332 -16.73 27.12 7.56
C ALA A 332 -15.36 26.64 8.08
N GLU A 333 -14.82 25.55 7.53
CA GLU A 333 -13.47 25.03 7.84
C GLU A 333 -12.37 25.63 6.95
N GLY A 334 -12.70 26.58 6.05
CA GLY A 334 -11.75 27.33 5.26
C GLY A 334 -11.38 26.72 3.91
N TYR A 335 -12.16 25.74 3.42
CA TYR A 335 -12.05 25.29 2.04
C TYR A 335 -12.62 26.35 1.10
N ALA A 336 -12.03 26.50 -0.09
CA ALA A 336 -12.57 27.38 -1.12
C ALA A 336 -13.76 26.69 -1.81
N VAL A 337 -14.99 26.99 -1.38
CA VAL A 337 -16.21 26.41 -1.93
C VAL A 337 -17.29 27.48 -2.05
N ASP A 338 -17.95 27.54 -3.19
CA ASP A 338 -19.06 28.47 -3.45
C ASP A 338 -20.39 27.78 -3.12
N VAL A 339 -20.83 27.87 -1.85
CA VAL A 339 -22.00 27.12 -1.39
C VAL A 339 -23.29 27.67 -2.03
N PRO A 340 -24.12 26.83 -2.68
CA PRO A 340 -25.41 27.28 -3.20
C PRO A 340 -26.34 27.80 -2.10
N ALA A 341 -27.17 28.79 -2.43
CA ALA A 341 -28.02 29.48 -1.45
C ALA A 341 -29.06 28.55 -0.76
N SER A 342 -29.42 27.43 -1.38
CA SER A 342 -30.34 26.44 -0.83
C SER A 342 -30.06 25.06 -1.41
N VAL A 343 -30.68 24.04 -0.80
CA VAL A 343 -30.68 22.66 -1.31
C VAL A 343 -31.27 22.59 -2.72
N ASP A 344 -32.34 23.33 -2.99
CA ASP A 344 -32.95 23.39 -4.32
C ASP A 344 -32.02 24.06 -5.33
N ALA A 345 -31.32 25.15 -4.96
CA ALA A 345 -30.34 25.78 -5.83
C ALA A 345 -29.16 24.83 -6.16
N LEU A 346 -28.71 24.02 -5.19
CA LEU A 346 -27.72 22.97 -5.41
C LEU A 346 -28.25 21.90 -6.38
N ARG A 347 -29.48 21.44 -6.17
CA ARG A 347 -30.14 20.44 -7.03
C ARG A 347 -30.29 20.94 -8.46
N ASP A 348 -30.76 22.17 -8.64
CA ASP A 348 -30.96 22.79 -9.96
C ASP A 348 -29.63 22.99 -10.70
N ALA A 349 -28.58 23.41 -10.00
CA ALA A 349 -27.25 23.55 -10.57
C ALA A 349 -26.67 22.22 -11.08
N LEU A 350 -27.00 21.10 -10.42
CA LEU A 350 -26.52 19.78 -10.78
C LEU A 350 -27.37 19.09 -11.84
N LEU A 351 -28.69 19.07 -11.67
CA LEU A 351 -29.60 18.26 -12.49
C LEU A 351 -30.18 19.01 -13.69
N ILE A 352 -30.26 20.33 -13.63
CA ILE A 352 -30.88 21.13 -14.70
C ILE A 352 -29.80 21.90 -15.47
N GLY A 353 -29.13 22.86 -14.83
CA GLY A 353 -28.04 23.65 -15.40
C GLY A 353 -28.15 23.91 -16.91
N ASN A 354 -27.14 23.46 -17.66
CA ASN A 354 -27.10 23.52 -19.14
C ASN A 354 -27.54 22.22 -19.84
N ALA A 355 -28.19 21.29 -19.15
CA ALA A 355 -28.50 19.94 -19.64
C ALA A 355 -29.22 19.95 -21.01
N ALA A 356 -30.26 20.79 -21.14
CA ALA A 356 -31.03 20.93 -22.37
C ALA A 356 -30.21 21.44 -23.57
N GLN A 357 -29.16 22.23 -23.33
CA GLN A 357 -28.28 22.73 -24.40
C GLN A 357 -27.39 21.63 -24.98
N HIS A 358 -27.10 20.61 -24.17
CA HIS A 358 -26.22 19.50 -24.52
C HIS A 358 -26.97 18.19 -24.79
N GLY A 359 -28.31 18.19 -24.68
CA GLY A 359 -29.12 16.98 -24.75
C GLY A 359 -28.71 15.93 -23.71
N ALA A 360 -28.27 16.38 -22.54
CA ALA A 360 -27.75 15.55 -21.46
C ALA A 360 -28.80 15.36 -20.36
N ASP A 361 -28.61 14.35 -19.51
CA ASP A 361 -29.52 14.09 -18.37
C ASP A 361 -29.31 15.07 -17.22
N ALA A 362 -28.18 15.77 -17.17
CA ALA A 362 -27.80 16.68 -16.10
C ALA A 362 -26.83 17.76 -16.59
N ASN A 363 -26.43 18.68 -15.71
CA ASN A 363 -25.49 19.73 -16.06
C ASN A 363 -24.16 19.15 -16.58
N VAL A 364 -23.73 19.57 -17.77
CA VAL A 364 -22.45 19.20 -18.37
C VAL A 364 -21.39 20.19 -17.90
N HIS A 365 -20.50 19.73 -17.03
CA HIS A 365 -19.39 20.56 -16.55
C HIS A 365 -18.29 20.69 -17.61
N THR A 366 -17.93 19.57 -18.25
CA THR A 366 -16.93 19.56 -19.31
C THR A 366 -17.15 18.41 -20.29
N ARG A 367 -16.44 18.45 -21.40
CA ARG A 367 -16.47 17.44 -22.47
C ARG A 367 -15.06 16.97 -22.77
N ILE A 368 -14.89 15.65 -22.89
CA ILE A 368 -13.62 15.01 -23.18
C ILE A 368 -13.71 14.44 -24.60
N SER A 369 -12.93 14.99 -25.52
CA SER A 369 -12.97 14.58 -26.93
C SER A 369 -12.53 13.13 -27.12
N ALA A 370 -13.02 12.51 -28.21
CA ALA A 370 -12.57 11.20 -28.65
C ALA A 370 -11.04 11.12 -28.78
N ASP A 371 -10.41 12.14 -29.38
CA ASP A 371 -8.95 12.21 -29.51
C ASP A 371 -8.24 12.19 -28.14
N ALA A 372 -8.77 12.90 -27.16
CA ALA A 372 -8.22 12.91 -25.81
C ALA A 372 -8.39 11.57 -25.09
N ILE A 373 -9.46 10.82 -25.39
CA ILE A 373 -9.64 9.45 -24.90
C ILE A 373 -8.61 8.53 -25.54
N VAL A 374 -8.52 8.51 -26.87
CA VAL A 374 -7.61 7.65 -27.63
C VAL A 374 -6.15 7.90 -27.22
N ALA A 375 -5.77 9.16 -27.01
CA ALA A 375 -4.40 9.53 -26.68
C ALA A 375 -3.98 9.22 -25.24
N ARG A 376 -4.92 9.18 -24.27
CA ARG A 376 -4.60 9.20 -22.84
C ARG A 376 -5.13 8.01 -22.04
N GLU A 377 -6.01 7.18 -22.61
CA GLU A 377 -6.63 6.06 -21.89
C GLU A 377 -5.74 4.80 -21.93
N PRO A 378 -5.13 4.37 -20.80
CA PRO A 378 -4.22 3.22 -20.80
C PRO A 378 -4.93 1.89 -21.14
N HIS A 379 -6.23 1.79 -20.86
CA HIS A 379 -7.03 0.58 -21.08
C HIS A 379 -7.90 0.66 -22.34
N LEU A 380 -7.55 1.53 -23.30
CA LEU A 380 -8.36 1.81 -24.49
C LEU A 380 -8.76 0.53 -25.22
N ALA A 381 -7.83 -0.40 -25.47
CA ALA A 381 -8.10 -1.63 -26.21
C ALA A 381 -9.17 -2.51 -25.53
N GLU A 382 -9.15 -2.62 -24.20
CA GLU A 382 -10.13 -3.40 -23.43
C GLU A 382 -11.51 -2.73 -23.44
N ILE A 383 -11.52 -1.39 -23.36
CA ILE A 383 -12.73 -0.58 -23.42
C ILE A 383 -13.34 -0.65 -24.82
N GLU A 384 -12.56 -0.51 -25.89
CA GLU A 384 -13.05 -0.56 -27.27
C GLU A 384 -13.56 -1.95 -27.67
N ALA A 385 -12.92 -3.02 -27.17
CA ALA A 385 -13.44 -4.38 -27.33
C ALA A 385 -14.84 -4.55 -26.70
N SER A 386 -15.12 -3.81 -25.63
CA SER A 386 -16.39 -3.86 -24.91
C SER A 386 -17.44 -2.87 -25.46
N TRP A 387 -17.02 -1.69 -25.91
CA TRP A 387 -17.92 -0.55 -26.14
C TRP A 387 -17.83 0.05 -27.54
N GLY A 388 -16.96 -0.49 -28.40
CA GLY A 388 -16.63 0.11 -29.69
C GLY A 388 -15.70 1.32 -29.55
N PRO A 389 -15.39 1.99 -30.67
CA PRO A 389 -14.41 3.08 -30.70
C PRO A 389 -14.83 4.25 -29.80
N ALA A 390 -13.85 4.97 -29.26
CA ALA A 390 -14.10 6.23 -28.55
C ALA A 390 -14.85 7.23 -29.47
N PRO A 391 -15.76 8.06 -28.94
CA PRO A 391 -16.11 8.24 -27.52
C PRO A 391 -17.19 7.26 -27.01
N GLY A 392 -17.62 6.30 -27.84
CA GLY A 392 -18.76 5.43 -27.54
C GLY A 392 -20.11 6.15 -27.57
N LYS A 393 -21.16 5.46 -27.08
CA LYS A 393 -22.56 5.92 -27.14
C LYS A 393 -23.11 6.46 -25.82
N LEU A 394 -22.51 6.09 -24.69
CA LEU A 394 -23.00 6.47 -23.35
C LEU A 394 -22.48 7.86 -22.98
N GLN A 395 -23.39 8.76 -22.55
CA GLN A 395 -23.08 10.16 -22.20
C GLN A 395 -22.18 10.84 -23.24
N SER A 396 -22.53 10.66 -24.51
CA SER A 396 -21.70 11.06 -25.64
C SER A 396 -22.53 11.89 -26.62
N ASP A 397 -21.94 12.96 -27.14
CA ASP A 397 -22.50 13.77 -28.23
C ASP A 397 -21.98 13.35 -29.61
N GLY A 398 -21.32 12.19 -29.68
CA GLY A 398 -20.70 11.63 -30.88
C GLY A 398 -19.28 12.11 -31.15
N ALA A 399 -18.88 13.26 -30.61
CA ALA A 399 -17.51 13.79 -30.70
C ALA A 399 -16.75 13.72 -29.37
N SER A 400 -17.48 13.70 -28.25
CA SER A 400 -16.94 13.74 -26.90
C SER A 400 -17.83 12.99 -25.90
N VAL A 401 -17.24 12.56 -24.79
CA VAL A 401 -18.00 12.15 -23.59
C VAL A 401 -18.20 13.35 -22.67
N GLN A 402 -19.37 13.42 -22.05
CA GLN A 402 -19.79 14.50 -21.16
C GLN A 402 -19.48 14.11 -19.71
N VAL A 403 -18.83 15.02 -18.97
CA VAL A 403 -18.64 14.93 -17.53
C VAL A 403 -19.79 15.67 -16.86
N LEU A 404 -20.73 14.92 -16.29
CA LEU A 404 -21.90 15.48 -15.63
C LEU A 404 -21.58 15.91 -14.19
N GLY A 405 -22.03 17.09 -13.81
CA GLY A 405 -21.78 17.69 -12.49
C GLY A 405 -21.67 19.20 -12.53
N ALA A 406 -21.36 19.79 -11.39
CA ALA A 406 -21.12 21.23 -11.24
C ALA A 406 -19.91 21.48 -10.33
N GLN A 407 -19.21 22.60 -10.56
CA GLN A 407 -18.08 23.02 -9.76
C GLN A 407 -18.45 24.23 -8.89
N PHE A 408 -18.11 24.16 -7.61
CA PHE A 408 -18.34 25.15 -6.57
C PHE A 408 -16.98 25.51 -5.95
N GLY A 409 -16.31 26.56 -6.45
CA GLY A 409 -14.93 26.87 -6.09
C GLY A 409 -13.96 25.71 -6.42
N ASN A 410 -13.26 25.21 -5.40
CA ASN A 410 -12.37 24.05 -5.49
C ASN A 410 -13.08 22.71 -5.27
N VAL A 411 -14.41 22.68 -5.10
CA VAL A 411 -15.18 21.44 -4.93
C VAL A 411 -15.93 21.14 -6.23
N PHE A 412 -15.69 19.97 -6.81
CA PHE A 412 -16.49 19.46 -7.92
C PHE A 412 -17.49 18.44 -7.40
N VAL A 413 -18.77 18.60 -7.71
CA VAL A 413 -19.80 17.59 -7.45
C VAL A 413 -20.18 16.96 -8.78
N GLY A 414 -19.77 15.71 -8.99
CA GLY A 414 -20.00 14.95 -10.21
C GLY A 414 -21.10 13.90 -10.03
N ILE A 415 -21.79 13.59 -11.13
CA ILE A 415 -22.70 12.45 -11.22
C ILE A 415 -21.92 11.31 -11.83
N GLN A 416 -21.82 10.18 -11.13
CA GLN A 416 -21.06 9.03 -11.61
C GLN A 416 -21.68 8.53 -12.93
N PRO A 417 -20.87 8.32 -13.97
CA PRO A 417 -21.32 7.64 -15.17
C PRO A 417 -21.90 6.27 -14.87
N ALA A 418 -22.90 5.86 -15.65
CA ALA A 418 -23.43 4.50 -15.57
C ALA A 418 -22.33 3.46 -15.81
N ILE A 419 -22.27 2.43 -14.95
CA ILE A 419 -21.26 1.36 -14.97
C ILE A 419 -21.46 0.41 -16.15
N GLY A 420 -22.70 0.22 -16.63
CA GLY A 420 -23.01 -0.85 -17.58
C GLY A 420 -24.43 -0.82 -18.14
N ILE A 421 -24.65 -1.71 -19.11
CA ILE A 421 -25.63 -1.63 -20.21
C ILE A 421 -27.09 -1.64 -19.75
N GLU A 422 -27.81 -0.57 -20.03
CA GLU A 422 -29.27 -0.60 -20.09
C GLU A 422 -29.70 -1.20 -21.45
N GLY A 423 -30.50 -2.27 -21.42
CA GLY A 423 -31.15 -2.82 -22.62
C GLY A 423 -30.53 -4.06 -23.29
N ASP A 424 -29.37 -4.59 -22.85
CA ASP A 424 -28.83 -5.87 -23.34
C ASP A 424 -28.51 -6.86 -22.20
N PRO A 425 -29.55 -7.48 -21.61
CA PRO A 425 -29.38 -8.46 -20.53
C PRO A 425 -28.60 -9.71 -20.99
N MET A 426 -28.57 -10.03 -22.28
CA MET A 426 -27.84 -11.19 -22.79
C MET A 426 -26.33 -10.96 -22.71
N ARG A 427 -25.86 -9.76 -23.04
CA ARG A 427 -24.43 -9.42 -22.92
C ARG A 427 -23.95 -9.45 -21.47
N LEU A 428 -24.79 -9.03 -20.53
CA LEU A 428 -24.55 -9.16 -19.08
C LEU A 428 -24.45 -10.62 -18.62
N LEU A 429 -25.27 -11.52 -19.18
CA LEU A 429 -25.29 -12.94 -18.82
C LEU A 429 -24.09 -13.73 -19.36
N PHE A 430 -23.52 -13.35 -20.51
CA PHE A 430 -22.49 -14.15 -21.20
C PHE A 430 -21.08 -13.55 -21.20
N ALA A 431 -20.90 -12.26 -20.90
CA ALA A 431 -19.58 -11.63 -21.04
C ALA A 431 -18.55 -12.12 -20.00
N GLY A 432 -18.97 -12.46 -18.78
CA GLY A 432 -18.11 -12.95 -17.68
C GLY A 432 -17.08 -11.93 -17.13
N ARG A 433 -16.53 -11.06 -17.99
CA ARG A 433 -15.68 -9.90 -17.70
C ARG A 433 -16.10 -8.77 -18.63
N PHE A 434 -16.06 -7.54 -18.14
CA PHE A 434 -16.43 -6.37 -18.92
C PHE A 434 -15.64 -5.14 -18.46
N ALA A 435 -15.17 -4.34 -19.42
CA ALA A 435 -14.49 -3.09 -19.13
C ALA A 435 -15.50 -1.97 -18.82
N PRO A 436 -15.14 -0.96 -18.01
CA PRO A 436 -15.97 0.24 -17.86
C PRO A 436 -16.15 0.97 -19.20
N SER A 437 -17.20 1.76 -19.34
CA SER A 437 -17.44 2.57 -20.55
C SER A 437 -16.41 3.67 -20.72
N HIS A 438 -16.29 4.20 -21.94
CA HIS A 438 -15.47 5.40 -22.23
C HIS A 438 -15.80 6.56 -21.30
N ALA A 439 -17.09 6.83 -21.05
CA ALA A 439 -17.53 7.89 -20.13
C ALA A 439 -17.07 7.63 -18.70
N PHE A 440 -17.19 6.39 -18.21
CA PHE A 440 -16.78 6.02 -16.86
C PHE A 440 -15.26 6.14 -16.66
N ALA A 441 -14.47 5.59 -17.58
CA ALA A 441 -13.00 5.67 -17.51
C ALA A 441 -12.52 7.13 -17.63
N ALA A 442 -13.07 7.88 -18.60
CA ALA A 442 -12.71 9.27 -18.82
C ALA A 442 -13.08 10.18 -17.64
N PHE A 443 -14.22 9.94 -16.96
CA PHE A 443 -14.62 10.68 -15.77
C PHE A 443 -13.57 10.57 -14.65
N TYR A 444 -13.18 9.36 -14.26
CA TYR A 444 -12.20 9.16 -13.19
C TYR A 444 -10.79 9.59 -13.59
N ARG A 445 -10.42 9.44 -14.87
CA ARG A 445 -9.16 10.00 -15.40
C ARG A 445 -9.15 11.52 -15.31
N TRP A 446 -10.25 12.17 -15.68
CA TRP A 446 -10.41 13.62 -15.61
C TRP A 446 -10.32 14.13 -14.16
N LEU A 447 -11.00 13.47 -13.21
CA LEU A 447 -10.87 13.78 -11.78
C LEU A 447 -9.42 13.75 -11.30
N ARG A 448 -8.65 12.75 -11.75
CA ARG A 448 -7.27 12.52 -11.35
C ARG A 448 -6.29 13.51 -12.00
N GLU A 449 -6.43 13.80 -13.28
CA GLU A 449 -5.37 14.43 -14.09
C GLU A 449 -5.66 15.88 -14.48
N ASP A 450 -6.92 16.18 -14.75
CA ASP A 450 -7.37 17.47 -15.28
C ASP A 450 -7.95 18.34 -14.15
N PHE A 451 -8.94 17.83 -13.40
CA PHE A 451 -9.40 18.47 -12.16
C PHE A 451 -8.37 18.36 -11.03
N ARG A 452 -7.54 17.30 -11.06
CA ARG A 452 -6.47 17.07 -10.08
C ARG A 452 -6.99 17.10 -8.64
N ALA A 453 -8.03 16.32 -8.36
CA ALA A 453 -8.57 16.16 -7.02
C ALA A 453 -7.47 15.70 -6.05
N HIS A 454 -7.42 16.30 -4.86
CA HIS A 454 -6.61 15.80 -3.75
C HIS A 454 -7.32 14.65 -3.02
N ALA A 455 -8.66 14.68 -2.99
CA ALA A 455 -9.48 13.61 -2.44
C ALA A 455 -10.76 13.44 -3.27
N VAL A 456 -11.26 12.20 -3.29
CA VAL A 456 -12.57 11.85 -3.86
C VAL A 456 -13.44 11.34 -2.71
N LEU A 457 -14.64 11.89 -2.58
CA LEU A 457 -15.67 11.47 -1.65
C LEU A 457 -16.83 10.89 -2.46
N HIS A 458 -17.01 9.58 -2.43
CA HIS A 458 -18.25 8.97 -2.91
C HIS A 458 -19.34 9.19 -1.88
N PHE A 459 -20.47 9.73 -2.31
CA PHE A 459 -21.52 10.20 -1.42
C PHE A 459 -22.79 9.37 -1.60
N GLY A 460 -23.18 8.64 -0.54
CA GLY A 460 -24.30 7.71 -0.57
C GLY A 460 -23.90 6.24 -0.63
N THR A 461 -24.89 5.34 -0.50
CA THR A 461 -24.68 3.89 -0.58
C THR A 461 -24.55 3.46 -2.04
N HIS A 462 -23.51 2.70 -2.37
CA HIS A 462 -23.27 2.04 -3.66
C HIS A 462 -22.44 2.79 -4.74
N GLY A 463 -21.71 3.86 -4.38
CA GLY A 463 -20.75 4.52 -5.28
C GLY A 463 -19.35 3.93 -5.29
#